data_AF-A0A7S0R0R1-F1
#
_entry.id   AF-A0A7S0R0R1-F1
#
_cell.length_a   1.000
_cell.length_b   1.000
_cell.length_c   1.000
_cell.angle_alpha   90.00
_cell.angle_beta   90.00
_cell.angle_gamma   90.00
#
_symmetry.space_group_name_H-M   'P 1'
#
loop_
_entity.id
_entity.type
_entity.pdbx_description
1 polymer ?
#
loop_
_entity_poly.entity_id
_entity_poly.type
_entity_poly.pdbx_seq_one_letter_code
_entity_poly.pdbx_strand_id
1 'polypeptide(L)'
;SLYSSTDLSFLPTVSPKFIRDGQSTKEYFMNFLKRLPSGTITADDVQSFGQDAYLHSGMYTFMTGPDDDRKPVEARFSYMWRKVEGVWKIVHHHSSAVPKIPGTEEAVECENMYPVAQANFKMWNDALLEKDFEKVASLYSSTDLSFLPTVSPKFIRDGQSTKEYF
;
A
#
# COMPACT_ATOMS: atom_id res chain seq x y z
N SER A 1 -18.34 5.71 21.74
CA SER A 1 -17.88 6.17 20.41
C SER A 1 -16.38 6.35 20.41
N LEU A 2 -15.70 6.03 19.30
CA LEU A 2 -14.28 6.37 19.07
C LEU A 2 -14.12 7.84 18.68
N TYR A 3 -15.14 8.48 18.12
CA TYR A 3 -15.10 9.89 17.74
C TYR A 3 -15.33 10.79 18.95
N SER A 4 -14.58 11.90 19.00
CA SER A 4 -14.79 12.96 19.98
C SER A 4 -16.20 13.56 19.82
N SER A 5 -16.84 13.90 20.93
CA SER A 5 -18.14 14.57 20.95
C SER A 5 -18.04 16.09 20.92
N THR A 6 -16.84 16.65 21.12
CA THR A 6 -16.61 18.10 21.27
C THR A 6 -15.81 18.71 20.12
N ASP A 7 -14.87 17.96 19.55
CA ASP A 7 -13.85 18.49 18.64
C ASP A 7 -13.82 17.76 17.28
N LEU A 8 -14.95 17.19 16.87
CA LEU A 8 -15.01 16.35 15.68
C LEU A 8 -14.91 17.15 14.38
N SER A 9 -13.98 16.73 13.52
CA SER A 9 -13.90 17.09 12.12
C SER A 9 -13.86 15.83 11.25
N PHE A 10 -14.94 15.51 10.54
CA PHE A 10 -15.02 14.33 9.69
C PHE A 10 -15.42 14.64 8.24
N LEU A 11 -14.52 14.34 7.30
CA LEU A 11 -14.73 14.40 5.86
C LEU A 11 -14.73 12.97 5.27
N PRO A 12 -15.91 12.34 5.13
CA PRO A 12 -16.01 10.98 4.61
C PRO A 12 -15.93 10.90 3.07
N THR A 13 -15.58 9.71 2.57
CA THR A 13 -15.44 9.43 1.13
C THR A 13 -16.74 9.58 0.33
N VAL A 14 -17.85 9.09 0.88
CA VAL A 14 -19.14 8.90 0.16
C VAL A 14 -20.24 9.85 0.64
N SER A 15 -19.86 10.95 1.29
CA SER A 15 -20.81 11.99 1.68
C SER A 15 -20.18 13.36 1.48
N PRO A 16 -20.88 14.31 0.83
CA PRO A 16 -20.39 15.68 0.67
C PRO A 16 -20.49 16.50 1.97
N LYS A 17 -21.15 15.97 3.00
CA LYS A 17 -21.30 16.67 4.29
C LYS A 17 -20.01 16.66 5.09
N PHE A 18 -19.59 17.83 5.55
CA PHE A 18 -18.60 17.96 6.61
C PHE A 18 -19.28 17.65 7.96
N ILE A 19 -19.00 16.47 8.52
CA ILE A 19 -19.60 15.97 9.76
C ILE A 19 -18.83 16.52 10.97
N ARG A 20 -19.56 17.05 11.96
CA ARG A 20 -18.98 17.61 13.20
C ARG A 20 -19.63 17.12 14.48
N ASP A 21 -20.56 16.17 14.37
CA ASP A 21 -21.32 15.65 15.50
C ASP A 21 -21.48 14.13 15.43
N GLY A 22 -21.78 13.53 16.59
CA GLY A 22 -21.91 12.09 16.73
C GLY A 22 -23.14 11.49 16.03
N GLN A 23 -24.24 12.24 15.91
CA GLN A 23 -25.47 11.76 15.28
C GLN A 23 -25.27 11.60 13.76
N SER A 24 -24.74 12.63 13.11
CA SER A 24 -24.35 12.60 11.69
C SER A 24 -23.30 11.53 11.41
N THR A 25 -22.36 11.32 12.34
CA THR A 25 -21.37 10.23 12.25
C THR A 25 -22.04 8.86 12.25
N LYS A 26 -23.01 8.64 13.15
CA LYS A 26 -23.77 7.39 13.22
C LYS A 26 -24.55 7.15 11.93
N GLU A 27 -25.24 8.16 11.43
CA GLU A 27 -26.00 8.07 10.17
C GLU A 27 -25.11 7.75 8.97
N TYR A 28 -23.92 8.35 8.91
CA TYR A 28 -22.93 8.02 7.89
C TYR A 28 -22.56 6.53 7.95
N PHE A 29 -22.17 6.02 9.13
CA PHE A 29 -21.75 4.62 9.25
C PHE A 29 -22.90 3.64 9.04
N MET A 30 -24.13 3.96 9.45
CA MET A 30 -25.30 3.15 9.13
C MET A 30 -25.48 2.98 7.62
N ASN A 31 -25.24 4.02 6.83
CA ASN A 31 -25.29 3.92 5.37
C ASN A 31 -24.06 3.25 4.77
N PHE A 32 -22.88 3.50 5.33
CA PHE A 32 -21.63 2.87 4.88
C PHE A 32 -21.65 1.35 5.08
N LEU A 33 -22.18 0.87 6.21
CA LEU A 33 -22.27 -0.56 6.53
C LEU A 33 -23.18 -1.34 5.58
N LYS A 34 -24.15 -0.69 4.93
CA LYS A 34 -24.98 -1.33 3.88
C LYS A 34 -24.14 -1.79 2.68
N ARG A 35 -22.91 -1.28 2.53
CA ARG A 35 -21.96 -1.68 1.48
C ARG A 35 -21.09 -2.88 1.88
N LEU A 36 -21.30 -3.47 3.06
CA LEU A 36 -20.53 -4.59 3.61
C LEU A 36 -19.00 -4.36 3.56
N PRO A 37 -18.51 -3.20 4.07
CA PRO A 37 -17.11 -2.84 3.95
C PRO A 37 -16.23 -3.73 4.83
N SER A 38 -15.10 -4.19 4.29
CA SER A 38 -13.97 -4.72 5.06
C SER A 38 -12.71 -3.99 4.61
N GLY A 39 -12.01 -3.36 5.54
CA GLY A 39 -10.87 -2.48 5.26
C GLY A 39 -9.54 -3.11 5.66
N THR A 40 -8.52 -2.93 4.83
CA THR A 40 -7.13 -3.29 5.14
C THR A 40 -6.24 -2.08 4.90
N ILE A 41 -5.38 -1.72 5.87
CA ILE A 41 -4.34 -0.70 5.67
C ILE A 41 -3.29 -1.27 4.72
N THR A 42 -2.96 -0.53 3.67
CA THR A 42 -2.00 -0.96 2.64
C THR A 42 -0.67 -0.23 2.74
N ALA A 43 -0.68 0.98 3.31
CA ALA A 43 0.52 1.74 3.69
C ALA A 43 0.12 2.78 4.74
N ASP A 44 0.94 3.00 5.76
CA ASP A 44 0.67 4.02 6.77
C ASP A 44 1.93 4.61 7.40
N ASP A 45 1.74 5.75 8.04
CA ASP A 45 2.73 6.45 8.85
C ASP A 45 2.04 7.01 10.10
N VAL A 46 2.80 7.08 11.20
CA VAL A 46 2.34 7.58 12.49
C VAL A 46 3.28 8.67 13.00
N GLN A 47 2.73 9.87 13.17
CA GLN A 47 3.44 11.03 13.70
C GLN A 47 2.91 11.37 15.09
N SER A 48 3.76 11.23 16.11
CA SER A 48 3.40 11.54 17.49
C SER A 48 3.53 13.03 17.79
N PHE A 49 2.54 13.62 18.46
CA PHE A 49 2.51 15.02 18.90
C PHE A 49 2.43 15.07 20.43
N GLY A 50 3.54 14.69 21.08
CA GLY A 50 3.58 14.51 22.52
C GLY A 50 2.93 13.19 22.96
N GLN A 51 2.51 13.12 24.22
CA GLN A 51 2.02 11.86 24.83
C GLN A 51 0.53 11.58 24.56
N ASP A 52 -0.22 12.61 24.15
CA ASP A 52 -1.68 12.59 24.15
C ASP A 52 -2.29 12.91 22.79
N ALA A 53 -1.46 12.94 21.74
CA ALA A 53 -1.93 13.13 20.37
C ALA A 53 -1.01 12.44 19.35
N TYR A 54 -1.60 11.91 18.28
CA TYR A 54 -0.86 11.45 17.11
C TYR A 54 -1.70 11.57 15.83
N LEU A 55 -1.03 11.79 14.71
CA LEU A 55 -1.60 11.67 13.37
C LEU A 55 -1.27 10.27 12.84
N HIS A 56 -2.29 9.57 12.37
CA HIS A 56 -2.17 8.31 11.66
C HIS A 56 -2.73 8.50 10.26
N SER A 57 -1.88 8.43 9.25
CA SER A 57 -2.27 8.72 7.87
C SER A 57 -1.70 7.69 6.92
N GLY A 58 -2.39 7.47 5.80
CA GLY A 58 -1.94 6.46 4.85
C GLY A 58 -2.98 6.12 3.80
N MET A 59 -2.86 4.90 3.31
CA MET A 59 -3.72 4.28 2.31
C MET A 59 -4.33 3.00 2.88
N TYR A 60 -5.54 2.72 2.41
CA TYR A 60 -6.28 1.54 2.78
C TYR A 60 -7.24 1.18 1.65
N THR A 61 -7.52 -0.11 1.55
CA THR A 61 -8.46 -0.64 0.56
C THR A 61 -9.67 -1.21 1.29
N PHE A 62 -10.85 -0.74 0.91
CA PHE A 62 -12.11 -1.35 1.32
C PHE A 62 -12.61 -2.32 0.27
N MET A 63 -12.85 -3.57 0.65
CA MET A 63 -13.68 -4.47 -0.12
C MET A 63 -15.14 -4.20 0.22
N THR A 64 -15.98 -3.93 -0.78
CA THR A 64 -17.42 -3.65 -0.64
C THR A 64 -18.24 -4.57 -1.54
N GLY A 65 -19.50 -4.83 -1.19
CA GLY A 65 -20.36 -5.79 -1.89
C GLY A 65 -20.55 -7.11 -1.12
N PRO A 66 -21.41 -8.02 -1.61
CA PRO A 66 -21.61 -9.33 -1.03
C PRO A 66 -20.34 -10.20 -1.18
N ASP A 67 -20.23 -11.27 -0.40
CA ASP A 67 -19.00 -12.09 -0.32
C ASP A 67 -18.58 -12.71 -1.65
N ASP A 68 -19.51 -12.96 -2.56
CA ASP A 68 -19.29 -13.51 -3.90
C ASP A 68 -19.00 -12.45 -4.99
N ASP A 69 -19.21 -11.15 -4.73
CA ASP A 69 -18.91 -10.03 -5.66
C ASP A 69 -18.29 -8.84 -4.91
N ARG A 70 -17.17 -9.09 -4.24
CA ARG A 70 -16.43 -8.05 -3.50
C ARG A 70 -15.62 -7.17 -4.46
N LYS A 71 -15.83 -5.85 -4.37
CA LYS A 71 -15.13 -4.83 -5.20
C LYS A 71 -14.21 -3.96 -4.36
N PRO A 72 -12.95 -3.74 -4.79
CA PRO A 72 -12.01 -2.90 -4.09
C PRO A 72 -12.34 -1.41 -4.28
N VAL A 73 -12.17 -0.65 -3.21
CA VAL A 73 -12.19 0.81 -3.19
C VAL A 73 -10.93 1.27 -2.48
N GLU A 74 -9.96 1.71 -3.27
CA GLU A 74 -8.73 2.31 -2.75
C GLU A 74 -9.01 3.72 -2.25
N ALA A 75 -8.52 4.01 -1.06
CA ALA A 75 -8.72 5.29 -0.41
C ALA A 75 -7.47 5.75 0.33
N ARG A 76 -7.41 7.05 0.61
CA ARG A 76 -6.42 7.71 1.46
C ARG A 76 -7.11 8.15 2.74
N PHE A 77 -6.45 8.02 3.87
CA PHE A 77 -6.98 8.43 5.15
C PHE A 77 -6.00 9.30 5.96
N SER A 78 -6.58 10.12 6.82
CA SER A 78 -5.90 10.77 7.93
C SER A 78 -6.78 10.72 9.17
N TYR A 79 -6.28 10.17 10.26
CA TYR A 79 -6.88 10.22 11.59
C TYR A 79 -6.02 11.05 12.52
N MET A 80 -6.57 12.11 13.11
CA MET A 80 -5.96 12.73 14.28
C MET A 80 -6.58 12.12 15.52
N TRP A 81 -5.74 11.48 16.33
CA TRP A 81 -6.11 10.91 17.60
C TRP A 81 -5.67 11.84 18.74
N ARG A 82 -6.51 11.99 19.75
CA ARG A 82 -6.19 12.66 21.01
C ARG A 82 -6.68 11.84 22.19
N LYS A 83 -5.96 11.86 23.32
CA LYS A 83 -6.50 11.36 24.58
C LYS A 83 -7.48 12.40 25.16
N VAL A 84 -8.69 11.95 25.44
CA VAL A 84 -9.72 12.70 26.19
C VAL A 84 -10.05 11.86 27.41
N GLU A 85 -9.80 12.40 28.61
CA GLU A 85 -9.98 11.68 29.88
C GLU A 85 -9.26 10.32 29.91
N GLY A 86 -8.04 10.28 29.36
CA GLY A 86 -7.21 9.07 29.27
C GLY A 86 -7.61 8.09 28.17
N VAL A 87 -8.67 8.35 27.41
CA VAL A 87 -9.16 7.47 26.33
C VAL A 87 -8.83 8.09 24.96
N TRP A 88 -8.23 7.31 24.07
CA TRP A 88 -7.98 7.75 22.69
C TRP A 88 -9.29 7.97 21.92
N LYS A 89 -9.42 9.15 21.33
CA LYS A 89 -10.54 9.57 20.50
C LYS A 89 -10.06 10.12 19.16
N ILE A 90 -10.81 9.86 18.11
CA ILE A 90 -10.67 10.48 16.81
C ILE A 90 -11.25 11.89 16.89
N VAL A 91 -10.39 12.91 16.76
CA VAL A 91 -10.80 14.32 16.66
C VAL A 91 -10.83 14.79 15.21
N HIS A 92 -10.05 14.16 14.33
CA HIS A 92 -10.15 14.37 12.89
C HIS A 92 -10.16 13.05 12.15
N HIS A 93 -11.04 12.91 11.16
CA HIS A 93 -11.00 11.85 10.16
C HIS A 93 -11.20 12.48 8.80
N HIS A 94 -10.24 12.33 7.90
CA HIS A 94 -10.43 12.57 6.48
C HIS A 94 -10.29 11.23 5.76
N SER A 95 -11.24 10.91 4.89
CA SER A 95 -11.11 9.81 3.94
C SER A 95 -11.56 10.23 2.55
N SER A 96 -10.75 9.88 1.55
CA SER A 96 -11.04 10.18 0.15
C SER A 96 -10.67 8.99 -0.72
N ALA A 97 -11.40 8.77 -1.80
CA ALA A 97 -10.99 7.81 -2.81
C ALA A 97 -9.64 8.24 -3.39
N VAL A 98 -8.86 7.27 -3.86
CA VAL A 98 -7.70 7.58 -4.70
C VAL A 98 -8.21 8.28 -5.97
N PRO A 99 -7.66 9.45 -6.35
CA PRO A 99 -8.09 10.15 -7.55
C PRO A 99 -7.85 9.26 -8.78
N LYS A 100 -8.87 9.12 -9.62
CA LYS A 100 -8.70 8.55 -10.95
C LYS A 100 -8.06 9.61 -11.83
N ILE A 101 -6.93 9.31 -12.46
CA ILE A 101 -6.31 10.20 -13.44
C ILE A 101 -7.09 10.00 -14.76
N PRO A 102 -7.82 11.01 -15.27
CA PRO A 102 -8.54 10.86 -16.54
C PRO A 102 -7.55 10.55 -17.67
N GLY A 103 -7.79 9.47 -18.42
CA GLY A 103 -6.87 8.97 -19.45
C GLY A 103 -6.00 7.78 -19.01
N THR A 104 -6.10 7.33 -17.76
CA THR A 104 -5.57 6.04 -17.30
C THR A 104 -6.71 5.06 -17.02
N GLU A 105 -7.60 4.86 -17.99
CA GLU A 105 -8.52 3.72 -17.99
C GLU A 105 -7.73 2.46 -18.33
N GLU A 106 -7.08 1.94 -17.30
CA GLU A 106 -6.61 0.57 -17.05
C GLU A 106 -5.52 0.71 -15.99
N ALA A 107 -5.90 0.57 -14.72
CA ALA A 107 -4.95 -0.02 -13.80
C ALA A 107 -4.72 -1.42 -14.35
N VAL A 108 -3.60 -1.60 -15.06
CA VAL A 108 -3.09 -2.93 -15.41
C VAL A 108 -3.14 -3.71 -14.11
N GLU A 109 -3.87 -4.83 -14.07
CA GLU A 109 -3.65 -5.79 -13.00
C GLU A 109 -2.15 -6.09 -13.06
N CYS A 110 -1.38 -5.54 -12.12
CA CYS A 110 0.00 -5.93 -11.96
C CYS A 110 -0.06 -7.40 -11.62
N GLU A 111 0.22 -8.24 -12.61
CA GLU A 111 0.28 -9.69 -12.47
C GLU A 111 1.09 -9.98 -11.20
N ASN A 112 0.56 -10.83 -10.33
CA ASN A 112 1.26 -11.21 -9.10
C ASN A 112 2.61 -11.85 -9.48
N MET A 113 3.67 -11.06 -9.45
CA MET A 113 5.02 -11.48 -9.86
C MET A 113 5.69 -12.38 -8.82
N TYR A 114 5.07 -12.67 -7.67
CA TYR A 114 5.70 -13.46 -6.62
C TYR A 114 6.06 -14.89 -7.07
N PRO A 115 5.17 -15.66 -7.73
CA PRO A 115 5.52 -16.97 -8.27
C PRO A 115 6.61 -16.88 -9.36
N VAL A 116 6.55 -15.84 -10.20
CA VAL A 116 7.54 -15.59 -11.26
C VAL A 116 8.91 -15.29 -10.67
N ALA A 117 8.98 -14.45 -9.64
CA ALA A 117 10.22 -14.11 -8.94
C ALA A 117 10.84 -15.33 -8.26
N GLN A 118 10.03 -16.18 -7.62
CA GLN A 118 10.51 -17.43 -7.02
C GLN A 118 11.06 -18.41 -8.06
N ALA A 119 10.38 -18.56 -9.20
CA ALA A 119 10.85 -19.39 -10.31
C ALA A 119 12.15 -18.85 -10.91
N ASN A 120 12.26 -17.53 -11.12
CA ASN A 120 13.46 -16.87 -11.64
C ASN A 120 14.65 -17.05 -10.70
N PHE A 121 14.44 -16.87 -9.38
CA PHE A 121 15.50 -17.10 -8.39
C PHE A 121 15.95 -18.56 -8.37
N LYS A 122 15.01 -19.51 -8.44
CA LYS A 122 15.34 -20.93 -8.50
C LYS A 122 16.19 -21.25 -9.73
N MET A 123 15.80 -20.78 -10.91
CA MET A 123 16.55 -20.98 -12.15
C MET A 123 17.98 -20.43 -12.05
N TRP A 124 18.13 -19.23 -11.49
CA TRP A 124 19.45 -18.63 -11.26
C TRP A 124 20.30 -19.45 -10.27
N ASN A 125 19.70 -19.90 -9.18
CA ASN A 125 20.39 -20.70 -8.17
C ASN A 125 20.77 -22.10 -8.67
N ASP A 126 19.92 -22.74 -9.49
CA ASP A 126 20.23 -24.03 -10.13
C ASP A 126 21.45 -23.89 -11.06
N ALA A 127 21.54 -22.81 -11.85
CA ALA A 127 22.69 -22.54 -12.71
C ALA A 127 24.01 -22.39 -11.90
N LEU A 128 23.95 -21.75 -10.73
CA LEU A 128 25.10 -21.68 -9.81
C LEU A 128 25.51 -23.05 -9.28
N LEU A 129 24.53 -23.90 -8.90
CA LEU A 129 24.79 -25.24 -8.38
C LEU A 129 25.42 -26.17 -9.43
N GLU A 130 25.03 -26.01 -10.69
CA GLU A 130 25.61 -26.70 -11.84
C GLU A 130 27.04 -26.26 -12.16
N LYS A 131 27.50 -25.14 -11.59
CA LYS A 131 28.81 -24.52 -11.85
C LYS A 131 29.03 -24.16 -13.33
N ASP A 132 27.95 -23.87 -14.04
CA ASP A 132 27.96 -23.46 -15.44
C ASP A 132 27.90 -21.93 -15.53
N PHE A 133 29.07 -21.29 -15.59
CA PHE A 133 29.21 -19.83 -15.59
C PHE A 133 28.62 -19.18 -16.85
N GLU A 134 28.66 -19.85 -18.01
CA GLU A 134 28.02 -19.37 -19.24
C GLU A 134 26.50 -19.35 -19.09
N LYS A 135 25.93 -20.39 -18.46
CA LYS A 135 24.52 -20.45 -18.15
C LYS A 135 24.12 -19.35 -17.16
N VAL A 136 24.89 -19.13 -16.10
CA VAL A 136 24.63 -18.04 -15.14
C VAL A 136 24.66 -16.68 -15.84
N ALA A 137 25.69 -16.40 -16.66
CA ALA A 137 25.80 -15.14 -17.38
C ALA A 137 24.68 -14.93 -18.41
N SER A 138 24.16 -16.00 -19.03
CA SER A 138 23.05 -15.94 -19.99
C SER A 138 21.71 -15.52 -19.38
N LEU A 139 21.55 -15.65 -18.06
CA LEU A 139 20.33 -15.23 -17.35
C LEU A 139 20.24 -13.72 -17.15
N TYR A 140 21.33 -13.00 -17.41
CA TYR A 140 21.37 -11.55 -17.29
C TYR A 140 21.07 -10.89 -18.63
N SER A 141 20.39 -9.74 -18.57
CA SER A 141 20.11 -8.94 -19.76
C SER A 141 21.41 -8.49 -20.43
N SER A 142 21.51 -8.68 -21.74
CA SER A 142 22.68 -8.27 -22.53
C SER A 142 22.74 -6.76 -22.78
N THR A 143 21.61 -6.06 -22.71
CA THR A 143 21.48 -4.64 -23.10
C THR A 143 20.99 -3.73 -21.99
N ASP A 144 20.27 -4.26 -21.00
CA ASP A 144 19.66 -3.49 -19.91
C ASP A 144 19.87 -4.22 -18.57
N LEU A 145 21.07 -4.08 -18.01
CA LEU A 145 21.45 -4.63 -16.72
C LEU A 145 22.21 -3.60 -15.90
N SER A 146 22.05 -3.66 -14.58
CA SER A 146 23.08 -3.13 -13.68
C SER A 146 23.17 -3.95 -12.40
N PHE A 147 24.37 -4.35 -11.98
CA PHE A 147 24.56 -4.96 -10.66
C PHE A 147 25.95 -4.67 -10.07
N LEU A 148 26.01 -4.66 -8.75
CA LEU A 148 27.23 -4.51 -7.96
C LEU A 148 27.65 -5.89 -7.45
N PRO A 149 28.66 -6.53 -8.06
CA PRO A 149 29.16 -7.82 -7.62
C PRO A 149 29.84 -7.75 -6.25
N THR A 150 29.72 -8.82 -5.46
CA THR A 150 30.28 -8.88 -4.09
C THR A 150 31.81 -8.90 -4.07
N VAL A 151 32.46 -9.47 -5.10
CA VAL A 151 33.92 -9.64 -5.15
C VAL A 151 34.62 -8.73 -6.16
N SER A 152 33.93 -7.71 -6.67
CA SER A 152 34.52 -6.74 -7.60
C SER A 152 34.01 -5.32 -7.31
N PRO A 153 34.88 -4.29 -7.30
CA PRO A 153 34.45 -2.91 -7.16
C PRO A 153 33.87 -2.32 -8.47
N LYS A 154 33.88 -3.10 -9.57
CA LYS A 154 33.38 -2.64 -10.87
C LYS A 154 31.86 -2.73 -10.91
N PHE A 155 31.22 -1.65 -11.36
CA PHE A 155 29.79 -1.63 -11.64
C PHE A 155 29.53 -2.23 -13.02
N ILE A 156 28.86 -3.39 -13.07
CA ILE A 156 28.61 -4.14 -14.30
C ILE A 156 27.32 -3.62 -14.94
N ARG A 157 27.37 -3.29 -16.23
CA ARG A 157 26.24 -2.70 -16.98
C ARG A 157 25.89 -3.40 -18.31
N ASP A 158 26.61 -4.47 -18.66
CA ASP A 158 26.43 -5.18 -19.92
C ASP A 158 26.70 -6.69 -19.77
N GLY A 159 26.22 -7.45 -20.76
CA GLY A 159 26.34 -8.91 -20.75
C GLY A 159 27.77 -9.44 -20.89
N GLN A 160 28.65 -8.71 -21.59
CA GLN A 160 30.05 -9.12 -21.73
C GLN A 160 30.79 -9.06 -20.39
N SER A 161 30.66 -7.94 -19.69
CA SER A 161 31.22 -7.73 -18.35
C SER A 161 30.63 -8.70 -17.32
N THR A 162 29.41 -9.18 -17.55
CA THR A 162 28.77 -10.21 -16.72
C THR A 162 29.44 -11.58 -16.93
N LYS A 163 29.70 -11.96 -18.19
CA LYS A 163 30.45 -13.19 -18.52
C LYS A 163 31.87 -13.18 -17.96
N GLU A 164 32.54 -12.03 -17.98
CA GLU A 164 33.90 -11.90 -17.42
C GLU A 164 33.92 -11.99 -15.88
N TYR A 165 32.79 -11.74 -15.23
CA TYR A 165 32.68 -11.76 -13.77
C TYR A 165 32.43 -13.16 -13.20
N PHE A 166 31.61 -13.97 -13.87
CA PHE A 166 31.26 -15.33 -13.44
C PHE A 166 32.30 -16.36 -13.91
#